data_AF-A0A3B0UZD6-F1
#
_entry.id   AF-A0A3B0UZD6-F1
#
_cell.length_a   1.000
_cell.length_b   1.000
_cell.length_c   1.000
_cell.angle_alpha   90.00
_cell.angle_beta   90.00
_cell.angle_gamma   90.00
#
_symmetry.space_group_name_H-M   'P 1'
#
loop_
_entity.id
_entity.type
_entity.pdbx_description
1 polymer ?
#
loop_
_entity_poly.entity_id
_entity_poly.type
_entity_poly.pdbx_seq_one_letter_code
_entity_poly.pdbx_strand_id
1 'polypeptide(L)'
;MRKLLQTVGLMTIVLLVLASCQNNKTGQQFTVKMNIKNLKQDTKVVMQKRELNKWVKKDSITLKDGQGEFKGHVDSPGLYYFTIKKFNAYMPVWVENSNITIDANLNNLRHPVIKGSKAQDQFNAYNDSTKKFLDQEKQLGARYGQARLQKDEKTMNDLKAQYNQIEKDRTNYMLGYVKRHNKSVVSPF
;
A
#
# COMPACT_ATOMS: atom_id res chain seq x y z
N MET A 1 -17.76 -59.89 15.52
CA MET A 1 -16.59 -59.07 15.90
C MET A 1 -16.11 -58.11 14.79
N ARG A 2 -15.96 -58.54 13.52
CA ARG A 2 -15.58 -57.64 12.40
C ARG A 2 -16.55 -56.47 12.13
N LYS A 3 -17.87 -56.70 12.19
CA LYS A 3 -18.88 -55.64 11.99
C LYS A 3 -18.93 -54.61 13.13
N LEU A 4 -18.62 -55.03 14.36
CA LEU A 4 -18.55 -54.15 15.53
C LEU A 4 -17.32 -53.22 15.46
N LEU A 5 -16.18 -53.71 14.96
CA LEU A 5 -14.99 -52.90 14.73
C LEU A 5 -15.21 -51.85 13.63
N GLN A 6 -15.99 -52.17 12.59
CA GLN A 6 -16.29 -51.25 11.48
C GLN A 6 -17.25 -50.12 11.91
N THR A 7 -18.26 -50.43 12.72
CA THR A 7 -19.20 -49.40 13.24
C THR A 7 -18.54 -48.48 14.27
N VAL A 8 -17.63 -49.00 15.11
CA VAL A 8 -16.85 -48.18 16.05
C VAL A 8 -15.86 -47.30 15.28
N GLY A 9 -15.22 -47.82 14.23
CA GLY A 9 -14.35 -47.03 13.34
C GLY A 9 -15.08 -45.87 12.66
N LEU A 10 -16.30 -46.10 12.16
CA LEU A 10 -17.08 -45.07 11.47
C LEU A 10 -17.60 -43.99 12.44
N MET A 11 -17.99 -44.37 13.66
CA MET A 11 -18.48 -43.43 14.67
C MET A 11 -17.37 -42.56 15.28
N THR A 12 -16.12 -43.06 15.31
CA THR A 12 -14.95 -42.32 15.82
C THR A 12 -14.44 -41.28 14.81
N ILE A 13 -14.58 -41.54 13.50
CA ILE A 13 -14.20 -40.59 12.44
C ILE A 13 -15.10 -39.36 12.40
N VAL A 14 -16.41 -39.51 12.70
CA VAL A 14 -17.36 -38.38 12.70
C VAL A 14 -17.12 -37.40 13.86
N LEU A 15 -16.62 -37.88 15.01
CA LEU A 15 -16.26 -37.05 16.17
C LEU A 15 -14.98 -36.22 15.93
N LEU A 16 -14.05 -36.68 15.09
CA LEU A 16 -12.83 -35.95 14.73
C LEU A 16 -13.08 -34.77 13.78
N VAL A 17 -14.17 -34.79 13.01
CA VAL A 17 -14.53 -33.68 12.09
C VAL A 17 -15.08 -32.47 12.85
N LEU A 18 -15.73 -32.68 14.01
CA LEU A 18 -16.27 -31.59 14.82
C LEU A 18 -15.22 -30.87 15.68
N ALA A 19 -14.08 -31.50 15.96
CA ALA A 19 -12.98 -30.89 16.70
C ALA A 19 -12.06 -30.00 15.83
N SER A 20 -12.18 -30.07 14.49
CA SER A 20 -11.34 -29.29 13.57
C SER A 20 -11.91 -27.89 13.23
N CYS A 21 -13.03 -27.49 13.83
CA CYS A 21 -13.65 -26.18 13.60
C CYS A 21 -13.57 -25.23 14.80
N GLN A 22 -12.58 -25.38 15.68
CA GLN A 22 -12.06 -24.23 16.43
C GLN A 22 -10.98 -23.54 15.60
N ASN A 23 -11.41 -22.95 14.47
CA ASN A 23 -10.66 -21.83 13.92
C ASN A 23 -10.76 -20.71 14.95
N ASN A 24 -9.77 -20.65 15.84
CA ASN A 24 -9.48 -19.45 16.59
C ASN A 24 -9.22 -18.35 15.58
N LYS A 25 -10.29 -17.65 15.19
CA LYS A 25 -10.22 -16.31 14.59
C LYS A 25 -9.76 -15.32 15.66
N THR A 26 -8.67 -15.60 16.37
CA THR A 26 -7.75 -14.54 16.77
C THR A 26 -6.96 -14.17 15.52
N GLY A 27 -7.68 -13.70 14.50
CA GLY A 27 -7.06 -13.09 13.34
C GLY A 27 -6.16 -11.99 13.89
N GLN A 28 -4.88 -12.04 13.52
CA GLN A 28 -3.89 -11.06 13.94
C GLN A 28 -4.53 -9.66 13.75
N GLN A 29 -4.46 -8.81 14.77
CA GLN A 29 -4.99 -7.45 14.68
C GLN A 29 -3.90 -6.54 14.13
N PHE A 30 -4.30 -5.49 13.42
CA PHE A 30 -3.36 -4.42 13.12
C PHE A 30 -3.25 -3.47 14.31
N THR A 31 -2.06 -2.90 14.49
CA THR A 31 -1.85 -1.67 15.25
C THR A 31 -1.09 -0.71 14.36
N VAL A 32 -1.65 0.47 14.08
CA VAL A 32 -0.96 1.53 13.34
C VAL A 32 -0.62 2.65 14.32
N LYS A 33 0.66 2.74 14.70
CA LYS A 33 1.18 3.81 15.56
C LYS A 33 1.59 5.00 14.71
N MET A 34 1.10 6.18 15.07
CA MET A 34 1.43 7.43 14.40
C MET A 34 2.28 8.31 15.32
N ASN A 35 3.38 8.82 14.79
CA ASN A 35 4.26 9.79 15.43
C ASN A 35 4.52 10.95 14.47
N ILE A 36 3.98 12.13 14.78
CA ILE A 36 4.20 13.35 14.01
C ILE A 36 5.04 14.30 14.84
N LYS A 37 6.34 14.38 14.50
CA LYS A 37 7.27 15.31 15.14
C LYS A 37 6.79 16.76 14.95
N ASN A 38 6.99 17.58 15.98
CA ASN A 38 6.62 18.99 16.04
C ASN A 38 5.11 19.29 16.01
N LEU A 39 4.24 18.28 16.15
CA LEU A 39 2.80 18.48 16.29
C LEU A 39 2.41 18.53 17.77
N LYS A 40 2.31 19.72 18.36
CA LYS A 40 2.05 19.89 19.80
C LYS A 40 0.57 19.96 20.16
N GLN A 41 -0.27 20.32 19.20
CA GLN A 41 -1.70 20.48 19.37
C GLN A 41 -2.47 19.19 19.13
N ASP A 42 -3.54 18.99 19.90
CA ASP A 42 -4.52 17.96 19.66
C ASP A 42 -5.05 18.02 18.23
N THR A 43 -4.93 16.89 17.52
CA THR A 43 -5.21 16.86 16.08
C THR A 43 -5.95 15.59 15.71
N LYS A 44 -7.15 15.76 15.14
CA LYS A 44 -7.95 14.64 14.64
C LYS A 44 -7.34 14.06 13.37
N VAL A 45 -7.17 12.75 13.35
CA VAL A 45 -6.78 11.96 12.18
C VAL A 45 -7.93 11.04 11.82
N VAL A 46 -8.27 10.98 10.54
CA VAL A 46 -9.31 10.08 10.02
C VAL A 46 -8.66 9.03 9.14
N MET A 47 -8.87 7.76 9.47
CA MET A 47 -8.53 6.63 8.62
C MET A 47 -9.68 6.38 7.65
N GLN A 48 -9.42 6.43 6.36
CA GLN A 48 -10.43 6.25 5.31
C GLN A 48 -9.90 5.43 4.14
N LYS A 49 -10.80 4.81 3.40
CA LYS A 49 -10.50 3.99 2.21
C LYS A 49 -11.37 4.43 1.03
N ARG A 50 -10.87 4.23 -0.19
CA ARG A 50 -11.68 4.37 -1.40
C ARG A 50 -12.49 3.10 -1.62
N GLU A 51 -13.80 3.22 -1.68
CA GLU A 51 -14.73 2.13 -2.01
C GLU A 51 -15.70 2.64 -3.07
N LEU A 52 -15.75 1.97 -4.23
CA LEU A 52 -16.54 2.41 -5.40
C LEU A 52 -16.32 3.91 -5.71
N ASN A 53 -15.05 4.32 -5.76
CA ASN A 53 -14.61 5.71 -5.97
C ASN A 53 -15.05 6.73 -4.92
N LYS A 54 -15.70 6.32 -3.83
CA LYS A 54 -16.11 7.21 -2.73
C LYS A 54 -15.17 7.06 -1.52
N TRP A 55 -15.03 8.14 -0.75
CA TRP A 55 -14.32 8.10 0.52
C TRP A 55 -15.21 7.50 1.60
N VAL A 56 -14.79 6.37 2.15
CA VAL A 56 -15.48 5.74 3.28
C VAL A 56 -14.58 5.86 4.51
N LYS A 57 -15.07 6.57 5.53
CA LYS A 57 -14.40 6.68 6.82
C LYS A 57 -14.50 5.33 7.53
N LYS A 58 -13.38 4.88 8.11
CA LYS A 58 -13.29 3.60 8.80
C LYS A 58 -13.09 3.80 10.30
N ASP A 59 -12.24 4.75 10.67
CA ASP A 59 -12.01 5.11 12.06
C ASP A 59 -11.46 6.54 12.18
N SER A 60 -11.40 7.09 13.39
CA SER A 60 -10.69 8.33 13.69
C SER A 60 -10.15 8.37 15.11
N ILE A 61 -8.99 8.97 15.28
CA ILE A 61 -8.38 9.24 16.58
C ILE A 61 -8.04 10.72 16.72
N THR A 62 -7.71 11.13 17.94
CA THR A 62 -7.07 12.43 18.20
C THR A 62 -5.64 12.17 18.63
N LEU A 63 -4.67 12.67 17.87
CA LEU A 63 -3.26 12.66 18.29
C LEU A 63 -3.07 13.62 19.46
N LYS A 64 -2.33 13.18 20.47
CA LYS A 64 -1.89 13.97 21.63
C LYS A 64 -0.37 14.12 21.53
N ASP A 65 0.13 15.35 21.53
CA ASP A 65 1.55 15.66 21.26
C ASP A 65 2.12 14.90 20.04
N GLY A 66 1.31 14.81 18.98
CA GLY A 66 1.69 14.17 17.72
C GLY A 66 1.64 12.64 17.75
N GLN A 67 1.21 12.02 18.85
CA GLN A 67 1.18 10.58 19.03
C GLN A 67 -0.25 10.03 19.12
N GLY A 68 -0.44 8.83 18.60
CA GLY A 68 -1.69 8.08 18.73
C GLY A 68 -1.63 6.76 17.97
N GLU A 69 -2.63 5.92 18.15
CA GLU A 69 -2.68 4.61 17.50
C GLU A 69 -4.09 4.26 17.03
N PHE A 70 -4.16 3.58 15.89
CA PHE A 70 -5.34 2.87 15.43
C PHE A 70 -5.16 1.38 15.70
N LYS A 71 -6.23 0.70 16.12
CA LYS A 71 -6.25 -0.74 16.33
C LYS A 71 -7.48 -1.32 15.67
N GLY A 72 -7.36 -2.53 15.13
CA GLY A 72 -8.49 -3.21 14.53
C GLY A 72 -8.08 -4.42 13.74
N HIS A 73 -8.95 -4.80 12.81
CA HIS A 73 -8.75 -5.95 11.95
C HIS A 73 -9.13 -5.60 10.51
N VAL A 74 -8.40 -6.16 9.55
CA VAL A 74 -8.74 -6.10 8.13
C VAL A 74 -8.77 -7.51 7.56
N ASP A 75 -9.73 -7.82 6.69
CA ASP A 75 -9.83 -9.16 6.07
C ASP A 75 -8.68 -9.43 5.09
N SER A 76 -8.10 -8.39 4.52
CA SER A 76 -6.95 -8.45 3.62
C SER A 76 -6.15 -7.14 3.65
N PRO A 77 -4.84 -7.17 3.28
CA PRO A 77 -4.06 -5.96 3.10
C PRO A 77 -4.75 -4.98 2.14
N GLY A 78 -4.76 -3.69 2.48
CA GLY A 78 -5.39 -2.68 1.64
C GLY A 78 -4.79 -1.30 1.80
N LEU A 79 -4.99 -0.45 0.79
CA LEU A 79 -4.56 0.95 0.84
C LEU A 79 -5.57 1.81 1.61
N TYR A 80 -5.12 2.38 2.72
CA TYR A 80 -5.86 3.33 3.54
C TYR A 80 -5.18 4.69 3.51
N TYR A 81 -5.94 5.73 3.82
CA TYR A 81 -5.48 7.11 3.83
C TYR A 81 -5.71 7.69 5.21
N PHE A 82 -4.61 8.04 5.87
CA PHE A 82 -4.62 8.75 7.16
C PHE A 82 -4.65 10.24 6.87
N THR A 83 -5.80 10.85 7.15
CA THR A 83 -6.12 12.21 6.71
C THR A 83 -6.13 13.17 7.88
N ILE A 84 -5.35 14.25 7.75
CA ILE A 84 -5.28 15.33 8.72
C ILE A 84 -5.80 16.61 8.06
N LYS A 85 -7.10 16.83 8.17
CA LYS A 85 -7.80 17.92 7.47
C LYS A 85 -7.20 19.30 7.77
N LYS A 86 -6.81 19.53 9.03
CA LYS A 86 -6.22 20.80 9.48
C LYS A 86 -4.99 21.22 8.67
N PHE A 87 -4.22 20.25 8.16
CA PHE A 87 -2.99 20.51 7.38
C PHE A 87 -3.12 20.09 5.91
N ASN A 88 -4.33 19.78 5.44
CA ASN A 88 -4.57 19.25 4.10
C ASN A 88 -3.63 18.07 3.74
N ALA A 89 -3.35 17.20 4.71
CA ALA A 89 -2.42 16.10 4.58
C ALA A 89 -3.16 14.77 4.42
N TYR A 90 -2.68 13.95 3.48
CA TYR A 90 -3.18 12.61 3.18
C TYR A 90 -1.98 11.68 3.11
N MET A 91 -1.89 10.74 4.04
CA MET A 91 -0.81 9.75 4.07
C MET A 91 -1.37 8.40 3.61
N PRO A 92 -1.07 7.97 2.37
CA PRO A 92 -1.44 6.64 1.88
C PRO A 92 -0.56 5.58 2.57
N VAL A 93 -1.19 4.55 3.10
CA VAL A 93 -0.52 3.48 3.86
C VAL A 93 -1.19 2.15 3.54
N TRP A 94 -0.39 1.15 3.21
CA TRP A 94 -0.86 -0.23 3.11
C TRP A 94 -1.03 -0.82 4.50
N VAL A 95 -2.29 -1.01 4.91
CA VAL A 95 -2.65 -1.58 6.20
C VAL A 95 -2.94 -3.07 6.03
N GLU A 96 -2.26 -3.88 6.83
CA GLU A 96 -2.52 -5.30 7.03
C GLU A 96 -2.44 -5.62 8.52
N ASN A 97 -2.80 -6.84 8.90
CA ASN A 97 -2.89 -7.30 10.29
C ASN A 97 -1.50 -7.49 10.95
N SER A 98 -0.76 -6.39 11.10
CA SER A 98 0.58 -6.32 11.67
C SER A 98 0.78 -5.05 12.51
N ASN A 99 1.96 -4.92 13.13
CA ASN A 99 2.37 -3.69 13.79
C ASN A 99 3.01 -2.74 12.79
N ILE A 100 2.35 -1.62 12.53
CA ILE A 100 2.75 -0.62 11.54
C ILE A 100 3.11 0.68 12.26
N THR A 101 4.17 1.36 11.81
CA THR A 101 4.50 2.72 12.27
C THR A 101 4.42 3.71 11.12
N ILE A 102 3.91 4.91 11.42
CA ILE A 102 3.91 6.08 10.55
C ILE A 102 4.65 7.19 11.28
N ASP A 103 5.89 7.44 10.87
CA ASP A 103 6.72 8.49 11.42
C ASP A 103 6.79 9.66 10.43
N ALA A 104 6.34 10.84 10.83
CA ALA A 104 6.32 12.04 10.00
C ALA A 104 6.84 13.26 10.76
N ASN A 105 7.08 14.35 10.03
CA ASN A 105 7.31 15.67 10.60
C ASN A 105 6.17 16.60 10.16
N LEU A 106 5.69 17.47 11.05
CA LEU A 106 4.66 18.46 10.71
C LEU A 106 5.02 19.29 9.47
N ASN A 107 6.32 19.60 9.28
CA ASN A 107 6.82 20.35 8.13
C ASN A 107 6.92 19.50 6.85
N ASN A 108 6.75 18.17 6.94
CA ASN A 108 6.84 17.25 5.80
C ASN A 108 5.87 16.06 5.95
N LEU A 109 4.58 16.34 6.08
CA LEU A 109 3.54 15.31 6.22
C LEU A 109 3.32 14.48 4.94
N ARG A 110 3.86 14.92 3.79
CA ARG A 110 3.69 14.24 2.49
C ARG A 110 4.65 13.08 2.28
N HIS A 111 5.72 12.99 3.07
CA HIS A 111 6.73 11.94 2.96
C HIS A 111 6.94 11.26 4.32
N PRO A 112 5.92 10.59 4.86
CA PRO A 112 6.09 9.81 6.08
C PRO A 112 7.01 8.61 5.83
N VAL A 113 7.70 8.17 6.88
CA VAL A 113 8.38 6.87 6.92
C VAL A 113 7.39 5.86 7.45
N ILE A 114 7.08 4.85 6.65
CA ILE A 114 6.13 3.78 7.00
C ILE A 114 6.90 2.47 7.13
N LYS A 115 6.68 1.74 8.22
CA LYS A 115 7.34 0.45 8.48
C LYS A 115 6.36 -0.59 9.02
N GLY A 116 6.71 -1.87 8.88
CA GLY A 116 5.98 -2.99 9.49
C GLY A 116 4.82 -3.53 8.64
N SER A 117 4.67 -3.05 7.41
CA SER A 117 3.72 -3.56 6.42
C SER A 117 4.50 -4.11 5.22
N LYS A 118 4.40 -5.42 5.00
CA LYS A 118 4.95 -6.12 3.84
C LYS A 118 4.34 -5.62 2.55
N ALA A 119 3.03 -5.32 2.55
CA ALA A 119 2.38 -4.72 1.39
C ALA A 119 2.95 -3.31 1.11
N GLN A 120 3.25 -2.53 2.15
CA GLN A 120 3.94 -1.25 1.98
C GLN A 120 5.35 -1.44 1.42
N ASP A 121 6.12 -2.39 1.93
CA ASP A 121 7.48 -2.66 1.46
C ASP A 121 7.50 -3.07 -0.02
N GLN A 122 6.53 -3.89 -0.44
CA GLN A 122 6.34 -4.27 -1.84
C GLN A 122 6.00 -3.05 -2.71
N PHE A 123 5.15 -2.15 -2.23
CA PHE A 123 4.81 -0.91 -2.93
C PHE A 123 5.98 0.06 -3.04
N ASN A 124 6.78 0.18 -1.98
CA ASN A 124 8.00 0.98 -2.00
C ASN A 124 9.00 0.44 -3.03
N ALA A 125 9.24 -0.89 -3.01
CA ALA A 125 10.13 -1.53 -3.97
C ALA A 125 9.64 -1.37 -5.43
N TYR A 126 8.32 -1.42 -5.65
CA TYR A 126 7.73 -1.14 -6.96
C TYR A 126 8.00 0.31 -7.41
N ASN A 127 7.74 1.29 -6.55
CA ASN A 127 7.98 2.71 -6.85
C ASN A 127 9.47 2.98 -7.14
N ASP A 128 10.37 2.40 -6.36
CA ASP A 128 11.82 2.52 -6.58
C ASP A 128 12.23 1.91 -7.93
N SER A 129 11.62 0.79 -8.29
CA SER A 129 11.94 0.10 -9.55
C SER A 129 11.47 0.84 -10.81
N THR A 130 10.44 1.66 -10.68
CA THR A 130 9.88 2.48 -11.76
C THR A 130 10.50 3.89 -11.81
N LYS A 131 11.16 4.33 -10.74
CA LYS A 131 11.82 5.64 -10.63
C LYS A 131 12.78 5.94 -11.78
N LYS A 132 13.51 4.94 -12.28
CA LYS A 132 14.43 5.12 -13.42
C LYS A 132 13.74 5.71 -14.65
N PHE A 133 12.49 5.31 -14.93
CA PHE A 133 11.75 5.79 -16.10
C PHE A 133 11.34 7.25 -15.91
N LEU A 134 10.89 7.61 -14.70
CA LEU A 134 10.57 8.99 -14.34
C LEU A 134 11.80 9.91 -14.47
N ASP A 135 12.97 9.43 -14.03
CA ASP A 135 14.21 10.20 -14.13
C ASP A 135 14.63 10.40 -15.60
N GLN A 136 14.47 9.38 -16.45
CA GLN A 136 14.68 9.48 -17.90
C GLN A 136 13.70 10.47 -18.56
N GLU A 137 12.40 10.38 -18.24
CA GLU A 137 11.36 11.29 -18.74
C GLU A 137 11.61 12.75 -18.34
N LYS A 138 12.10 12.98 -17.11
CA LYS A 138 12.47 14.31 -16.63
C LYS A 138 13.63 14.91 -17.43
N GLN A 139 14.65 14.11 -17.72
CA GLN A 139 15.79 14.55 -18.53
C GLN A 139 15.38 14.88 -19.96
N LEU A 140 14.54 14.04 -20.58
CA LEU A 140 13.99 14.32 -21.91
C LEU A 140 13.13 15.58 -21.90
N GLY A 141 12.35 15.82 -20.85
CA GLY A 141 11.46 16.97 -20.76
C GLY A 141 12.23 18.28 -20.71
N ALA A 142 13.33 18.31 -19.96
CA ALA A 142 14.24 19.44 -19.95
C ALA A 142 14.84 19.72 -21.35
N ARG A 143 15.32 18.68 -22.04
CA ARG A 143 15.88 18.81 -23.40
C ARG A 143 14.82 19.25 -24.41
N TYR A 144 13.61 18.73 -24.32
CA TYR A 144 12.50 19.08 -25.19
C TYR A 144 12.11 20.54 -25.00
N GLY A 145 12.08 21.01 -23.75
CA GLY A 145 11.88 22.43 -23.43
C GLY A 145 12.91 23.34 -24.11
N GLN A 146 14.20 22.96 -24.09
CA GLN A 146 15.26 23.71 -24.76
C GLN A 146 15.11 23.70 -26.29
N ALA A 147 14.89 22.53 -26.90
CA ALA A 147 14.68 22.41 -28.34
C ALA A 147 13.48 23.22 -28.82
N ARG A 148 12.39 23.25 -28.03
CA ARG A 148 11.20 24.06 -28.31
C ARG A 148 11.49 25.56 -28.30
N LEU A 149 12.30 26.05 -27.35
CA LEU A 149 12.72 27.46 -27.31
C LEU A 149 13.54 27.84 -28.55
N GLN A 150 14.36 26.91 -29.04
CA GLN A 150 15.20 27.08 -30.24
C GLN A 150 14.45 26.82 -31.55
N LYS A 151 13.16 26.41 -31.50
CA LYS A 151 12.36 25.97 -32.65
C LYS A 151 13.02 24.84 -33.45
N ASP A 152 13.80 23.99 -32.79
CA ASP A 152 14.47 22.84 -33.42
C ASP A 152 13.49 21.66 -33.53
N GLU A 153 12.73 21.64 -34.63
CA GLU A 153 11.74 20.60 -34.91
C GLU A 153 12.34 19.20 -35.04
N LYS A 154 13.56 19.09 -35.58
CA LYS A 154 14.24 17.79 -35.73
C LYS A 154 14.55 17.19 -34.36
N THR A 155 15.12 17.98 -33.46
CA THR A 155 15.41 17.53 -32.09
C THR A 155 14.14 17.27 -31.31
N MET A 156 13.08 18.07 -31.47
CA MET A 156 11.79 17.79 -30.82
C MET A 156 11.20 16.45 -31.26
N ASN A 157 11.25 16.12 -32.56
CA ASN A 157 10.75 14.84 -33.08
C ASN A 157 11.56 13.64 -32.58
N ASP A 158 12.89 13.77 -32.52
CA ASP A 158 13.79 12.73 -31.98
C ASP A 158 13.51 12.47 -30.49
N LEU A 159 13.38 13.53 -29.69
CA LEU A 159 13.05 13.42 -28.27
C LEU A 159 11.67 12.80 -28.04
N LYS A 160 10.69 13.07 -28.91
CA LYS A 160 9.37 12.42 -28.86
C LYS A 160 9.45 10.92 -29.13
N ALA A 161 10.31 10.48 -30.06
CA ALA A 161 10.55 9.05 -30.29
C ALA A 161 11.18 8.38 -29.06
N GLN A 162 12.13 9.07 -28.39
CA GLN A 162 12.74 8.57 -27.14
C GLN A 162 11.71 8.45 -26.01
N TYR A 163 10.77 9.39 -25.90
CA TYR A 163 9.64 9.28 -24.96
C TYR A 163 8.80 8.02 -25.22
N ASN A 164 8.42 7.78 -26.48
CA ASN A 164 7.65 6.58 -26.84
C ASN A 164 8.39 5.29 -26.50
N GLN A 165 9.72 5.28 -26.64
CA GLN A 165 10.53 4.13 -26.29
C GLN A 165 10.56 3.88 -24.77
N ILE A 166 10.71 4.93 -23.96
CA ILE A 166 10.63 4.83 -22.49
C ILE A 166 9.26 4.28 -22.06
N GLU A 167 8.17 4.78 -22.67
CA GLU A 167 6.81 4.30 -22.39
C GLU A 167 6.66 2.80 -22.67
N LYS A 168 7.22 2.32 -23.79
CA LYS A 168 7.23 0.91 -24.16
C LYS A 168 8.04 0.08 -23.16
N ASP A 169 9.22 0.55 -22.78
CA ASP A 169 10.10 -0.15 -21.84
C ASP A 169 9.50 -0.20 -20.43
N ARG A 170 8.87 0.89 -20.00
CA ARG A 170 8.09 0.97 -18.76
C ARG A 170 6.93 -0.01 -18.78
N THR A 171 6.17 -0.06 -19.87
CA THR A 171 5.06 -1.01 -20.04
C THR A 171 5.53 -2.46 -19.96
N ASN A 172 6.59 -2.82 -20.67
CA ASN A 172 7.17 -4.17 -20.62
C ASN A 172 7.68 -4.52 -19.22
N TYR A 173 8.30 -3.55 -18.53
CA TYR A 173 8.75 -3.72 -17.16
C TYR A 173 7.58 -4.00 -16.20
N MET A 174 6.52 -3.19 -16.27
CA MET A 174 5.31 -3.35 -15.46
C MET A 174 4.64 -4.70 -15.72
N LEU A 175 4.48 -5.11 -16.98
CA LEU A 175 3.95 -6.43 -17.33
C LEU A 175 4.80 -7.56 -16.74
N GLY A 176 6.13 -7.43 -16.80
CA GLY A 176 7.05 -8.39 -16.19
C GLY A 176 6.95 -8.42 -14.67
N TYR A 177 6.81 -7.26 -14.03
CA TYR A 177 6.64 -7.13 -12.59
C TYR A 177 5.36 -7.85 -12.14
N VAL A 178 4.21 -7.54 -12.74
CA VAL A 178 2.92 -8.18 -12.42
C VAL A 178 3.00 -9.69 -12.54
N LYS A 179 3.64 -10.21 -13.59
CA LYS A 179 3.84 -11.66 -13.77
C LYS A 179 4.67 -12.29 -12.66
N ARG A 180 5.76 -11.65 -12.24
CA ARG A 180 6.66 -12.16 -11.18
C ARG A 180 6.07 -11.99 -9.77
N HIS A 181 5.20 -11.01 -9.58
CA HIS A 181 4.62 -10.65 -8.29
C HIS A 181 3.11 -10.93 -8.20
N ASN A 182 2.57 -11.84 -9.01
CA ASN A 182 1.14 -12.11 -9.17
C ASN A 182 0.34 -12.47 -7.89
N LYS A 183 1.02 -12.75 -6.77
CA LYS A 183 0.42 -12.97 -5.44
C LYS A 183 0.41 -11.72 -4.55
N SER A 184 1.05 -10.64 -4.96
CA SER A 184 1.10 -9.38 -4.20
C SER A 184 -0.17 -8.57 -4.45
N VAL A 185 -0.78 -8.10 -3.36
CA VAL A 185 -1.92 -7.16 -3.38
C VAL A 185 -1.60 -5.84 -4.08
N VAL A 186 -0.31 -5.53 -4.22
CA VAL A 186 0.18 -4.30 -4.83
C VAL A 186 0.22 -4.40 -6.36
N SER A 187 0.32 -5.61 -6.92
CA SER A 187 0.54 -5.78 -8.38
C SER A 187 -0.49 -5.10 -9.30
N PRO A 188 -1.78 -4.98 -8.92
CA PRO A 188 -2.77 -4.27 -9.75
C PRO A 188 -2.73 -2.74 -9.65
N PHE A 189 -1.90 -2.15 -8.78
CA PHE A 189 -1.75 -0.70 -8.60
C PHE A 189 -0.69 -0.12 -9.53
#